data_AF-A0A7C4VKF9-F1
#
_entry.id   AF-A0A7C4VKF9-F1
#
_cell.length_a   1.000
_cell.length_b   1.000
_cell.length_c   1.000
_cell.angle_alpha   90.00
_cell.angle_beta   90.00
_cell.angle_gamma   90.00
#
_symmetry.space_group_name_H-M   'P 1'
#
loop_
_entity.id
_entity.type
_entity.pdbx_description
1 polymer ?
#
loop_
_entity_poly.entity_id
_entity_poly.type
_entity_poly.pdbx_seq_one_letter_code
_entity_poly.pdbx_strand_id
1 'polypeptide(L)'
;MLKGKLNSLIKILCITAVLVVLAAAPYFLSQAYVMVLRQILVFAVLSLSWFFFSGITKYISLGSVAFVGTGIYFTSIYLYCMHQPKPLFPFLPFPVIVILAGLTCFALAFAIGIISLRLRGIYFAIATFGIGQLVGGIFGWWQNVTRFVP
;
A
#
# COMPACT_ATOMS: atom_id res chain seq x y z
N MET A 1 12.56 -32.61 -20.87
CA MET A 1 11.42 -31.68 -20.67
C MET A 1 10.78 -31.73 -19.27
N LEU A 2 10.80 -32.86 -18.53
CA LEU A 2 10.11 -32.97 -17.22
C LEU A 2 10.82 -32.31 -16.01
N LYS A 3 12.17 -32.20 -16.00
CA LYS A 3 12.92 -31.57 -14.89
C LYS A 3 12.60 -30.07 -14.68
N GLY A 4 12.23 -29.35 -15.75
CA GLY A 4 11.91 -27.91 -15.67
C GLY A 4 10.60 -27.62 -14.94
N LYS A 5 9.59 -28.48 -15.12
CA LYS A 5 8.30 -28.38 -14.42
C LYS A 5 8.45 -28.67 -12.93
N LEU A 6 9.29 -29.65 -12.56
CA LEU A 6 9.50 -30.06 -11.17
C LEU A 6 10.14 -28.96 -10.32
N ASN A 7 11.17 -28.27 -10.83
CA ASN A 7 11.78 -27.13 -10.13
C ASN A 7 10.82 -25.93 -10.00
N SER A 8 9.92 -25.74 -10.97
CA SER A 8 8.87 -24.73 -10.88
C SER A 8 7.85 -25.06 -9.79
N LEU A 9 7.46 -26.33 -9.67
CA LEU A 9 6.53 -26.78 -8.62
C LEU A 9 7.15 -26.71 -7.23
N ILE A 10 8.44 -27.07 -7.08
CA ILE A 10 9.17 -26.94 -5.80
C ILE A 10 9.26 -25.47 -5.37
N LYS A 11 9.54 -24.54 -6.30
CA LYS A 11 9.54 -23.10 -6.00
C LYS A 11 8.16 -22.62 -5.54
N ILE A 12 7.09 -23.03 -6.22
CA ILE A 12 5.71 -22.68 -5.84
C ILE A 12 5.37 -23.25 -4.45
N LEU A 13 5.79 -24.49 -4.17
CA LEU A 13 5.60 -25.14 -2.86
C LEU A 13 6.37 -24.42 -1.74
N CYS A 14 7.61 -23.99 -1.99
CA CYS A 14 8.40 -23.23 -1.01
C CYS A 14 7.80 -21.83 -0.77
N ILE A 15 7.35 -21.13 -1.82
CA ILE A 15 6.71 -19.81 -1.69
C ILE A 15 5.41 -19.92 -0.90
N THR A 16 4.60 -20.94 -1.17
CA THR A 16 3.36 -21.19 -0.43
C THR A 16 3.62 -21.60 1.01
N ALA A 17 4.61 -22.45 1.28
CA ALA A 17 5.00 -22.82 2.66
C ALA A 17 5.47 -21.60 3.47
N VAL A 18 6.28 -20.71 2.88
CA VAL A 18 6.70 -19.46 3.53
C VAL A 18 5.51 -18.54 3.81
N LEU A 19 4.57 -18.41 2.88
CA LEU A 19 3.33 -17.64 3.08
C LEU A 19 2.48 -18.19 4.23
N VAL A 20 2.36 -19.53 4.34
CA VAL A 20 1.62 -20.18 5.42
C VAL A 20 2.29 -19.95 6.78
N VAL A 21 3.62 -20.04 6.86
CA VAL A 21 4.37 -19.76 8.10
C VAL A 21 4.22 -18.29 8.53
N LEU A 22 4.28 -17.35 7.58
CA LEU A 22 4.03 -15.92 7.86
C LEU A 22 2.59 -15.65 8.31
N ALA A 23 1.60 -16.38 7.77
CA ALA A 23 0.20 -16.25 8.14
C ALA A 23 -0.12 -16.90 9.51
N ALA A 24 0.62 -17.94 9.91
CA ALA A 24 0.49 -18.59 11.22
C ALA A 24 1.28 -17.87 12.33
N ALA A 25 2.30 -17.09 11.99
CA ALA A 25 3.09 -16.29 12.94
C ALA A 25 2.24 -15.42 13.90
N PRO A 26 1.22 -14.66 13.47
CA PRO A 26 0.44 -13.82 14.38
C PRO A 26 -0.36 -14.60 15.45
N TYR A 27 -0.57 -15.90 15.30
CA TYR A 27 -1.31 -16.72 16.29
C TYR A 27 -0.46 -17.15 17.49
N PHE A 28 0.87 -17.13 17.38
CA PHE A 28 1.78 -17.59 18.44
C PHE A 28 2.57 -16.46 19.11
N LEU A 29 2.53 -15.24 18.57
CA LEU A 29 3.35 -14.12 19.05
C LEU A 29 2.53 -13.06 19.83
N SER A 30 3.16 -12.51 20.88
CA SER A 30 2.63 -11.37 21.64
C SER A 30 2.43 -10.13 20.75
N GLN A 31 1.42 -9.30 21.07
CA GLN A 31 0.95 -8.17 20.26
C GLN A 31 2.05 -7.20 19.82
N ALA A 32 3.09 -7.00 20.65
CA ALA A 32 4.24 -6.16 20.32
C ALA A 32 5.04 -6.69 19.12
N TYR A 33 5.31 -8.00 19.09
CA TYR A 33 6.05 -8.62 17.99
C TYR A 33 5.23 -8.65 16.70
N VAL A 34 3.91 -8.77 16.79
CA VAL A 34 3.00 -8.72 15.63
C VAL A 34 3.05 -7.34 14.97
N MET A 35 3.11 -6.25 15.75
CA MET A 35 3.25 -4.89 15.19
C MET A 35 4.58 -4.70 14.46
N VAL A 36 5.69 -5.14 15.05
CA VAL A 36 7.02 -5.06 14.43
C VAL A 36 7.07 -5.90 13.16
N LEU A 37 6.57 -7.14 13.21
CA LEU A 37 6.50 -8.02 12.04
C LEU A 37 5.69 -7.40 10.91
N ARG A 38 4.52 -6.80 11.22
CA ARG A 38 3.72 -6.07 10.24
C ARG A 38 4.51 -4.94 9.59
N GLN A 39 5.23 -4.13 10.36
CA GLN A 39 6.04 -3.05 9.80
C GLN A 39 7.14 -3.57 8.88
N ILE A 40 7.85 -4.63 9.30
CA ILE A 40 8.88 -5.28 8.47
C ILE A 40 8.29 -5.77 7.15
N LEU A 41 7.12 -6.41 7.19
CA LEU A 41 6.43 -6.90 5.99
C LEU A 41 6.05 -5.76 5.04
N VAL A 42 5.50 -4.66 5.58
CA VAL A 42 5.16 -3.48 4.77
C VAL A 42 6.41 -2.88 4.13
N PHE A 43 7.50 -2.73 4.88
CA PHE A 43 8.77 -2.23 4.33
C PHE A 43 9.40 -3.17 3.31
N ALA A 44 9.27 -4.49 3.49
CA ALA A 44 9.74 -5.49 2.52
C ALA A 44 8.97 -5.37 1.20
N VAL A 45 7.64 -5.26 1.24
CA VAL A 45 6.80 -5.05 0.06
C VAL A 45 7.10 -3.71 -0.61
N LEU A 46 7.33 -2.64 0.16
CA LEU A 46 7.75 -1.33 -0.36
C LEU A 46 9.10 -1.43 -1.10
N SER A 47 10.05 -2.15 -0.49
CA SER A 47 11.38 -2.35 -1.06
C SER A 47 11.33 -3.15 -2.36
N LEU A 48 10.51 -4.21 -2.41
CA LEU A 48 10.26 -4.98 -3.63
C LEU A 48 9.63 -4.11 -4.72
N SER A 49 8.61 -3.33 -4.38
CA SER A 49 7.97 -2.41 -5.32
C SER A 49 8.99 -1.41 -5.88
N TRP A 50 9.81 -0.83 -5.01
CA TRP A 50 10.87 0.09 -5.42
C TRP A 50 11.93 -0.59 -6.30
N PHE A 51 12.29 -1.84 -6.00
CA PHE A 51 13.21 -2.64 -6.81
C PHE A 51 12.66 -2.88 -8.23
N PHE A 52 11.36 -3.18 -8.38
CA PHE A 52 10.75 -3.31 -9.71
C PHE A 52 10.81 -2.00 -10.51
N PHE A 53 10.59 -0.86 -9.86
CA PHE A 53 10.65 0.46 -10.52
C PHE A 53 12.09 0.88 -10.88
N SER A 54 13.03 0.75 -9.94
CA SER A 54 14.41 1.22 -10.09
C SER A 54 15.30 0.23 -10.85
N GLY A 55 15.08 -1.07 -10.65
CA GLY A 55 15.94 -2.14 -11.15
C GLY A 55 15.88 -2.34 -12.67
N ILE A 56 14.71 -2.19 -13.29
CA ILE A 56 14.53 -2.49 -14.72
C ILE A 56 14.67 -1.23 -15.59
N THR A 57 14.33 -0.06 -15.03
CA THR A 57 14.13 1.18 -15.80
C THR A 57 15.20 2.26 -15.57
N LYS A 58 16.14 2.06 -14.63
CA LYS A 58 17.12 3.08 -14.17
C LYS A 58 16.50 4.41 -13.68
N TYR A 59 15.19 4.45 -13.42
CA TYR A 59 14.49 5.61 -12.89
C TYR A 59 14.15 5.41 -11.42
N ILE A 60 14.52 6.37 -10.57
CA ILE A 60 14.09 6.41 -9.17
C ILE A 60 12.64 6.94 -9.11
N SER A 61 11.70 6.06 -8.75
CA SER A 61 10.34 6.45 -8.37
C SER A 61 10.23 6.55 -6.86
N LEU A 62 9.94 7.74 -6.33
CA LEU A 62 9.70 7.99 -4.91
C LEU A 62 8.21 7.94 -4.52
N GLY A 63 7.34 7.60 -5.48
CA GLY A 63 5.88 7.77 -5.34
C GLY A 63 5.18 6.64 -4.63
N SER A 64 5.83 5.48 -4.54
CA SER A 64 5.30 4.31 -3.84
C SER A 64 4.88 4.64 -2.40
N VAL A 65 5.65 5.49 -1.72
CA VAL A 65 5.33 5.95 -0.35
C VAL A 65 4.05 6.79 -0.31
N ALA A 66 3.85 7.68 -1.29
CA ALA A 66 2.65 8.52 -1.36
C ALA A 66 1.39 7.67 -1.58
N PHE A 67 1.44 6.69 -2.49
CA PHE A 67 0.31 5.80 -2.75
C PHE A 67 -0.01 4.91 -1.55
N VAL A 68 1.01 4.34 -0.90
CA VAL A 68 0.82 3.54 0.31
C VAL A 68 0.23 4.39 1.44
N GLY A 69 0.71 5.63 1.62
CA GLY A 69 0.13 6.58 2.58
C GLY A 69 -1.34 6.88 2.31
N THR A 70 -1.71 7.18 1.07
CA THR A 70 -3.12 7.43 0.69
C THR A 70 -4.01 6.21 0.93
N GLY A 71 -3.54 5.00 0.59
CA GLY A 71 -4.30 3.77 0.77
C GLY A 71 -4.57 3.45 2.25
N ILE A 72 -3.58 3.63 3.12
CA ILE A 72 -3.75 3.49 4.58
C ILE A 72 -4.73 4.54 5.10
N TYR A 73 -4.64 5.78 4.62
CA TYR A 73 -5.55 6.85 5.04
C TYR A 73 -7.01 6.56 4.66
N PHE A 74 -7.29 6.17 3.41
CA PHE A 74 -8.64 5.77 3.01
C PHE A 74 -9.14 4.58 3.83
N THR A 75 -8.30 3.56 4.03
CA THR A 75 -8.63 2.41 4.88
C THR A 75 -8.99 2.87 6.31
N SER A 76 -8.22 3.79 6.88
CA SER A 76 -8.48 4.33 8.21
C SER A 76 -9.81 5.09 8.27
N ILE A 77 -10.11 5.93 7.29
CA ILE A 77 -11.38 6.68 7.22
C ILE A 77 -12.58 5.75 7.13
N TYR A 78 -12.53 4.73 6.26
CA TYR A 78 -13.61 3.75 6.18
C TYR A 78 -13.80 2.99 7.50
N LEU A 79 -12.71 2.69 8.21
CA LEU A 79 -12.75 2.05 9.52
C LEU A 79 -13.29 2.98 10.62
N TYR A 80 -12.94 4.26 10.59
CA TYR A 80 -13.47 5.29 11.52
C TYR A 80 -14.95 5.55 11.27
N CYS A 81 -15.40 5.61 10.02
CA CYS A 81 -16.82 5.72 9.68
C CYS A 81 -17.64 4.50 10.13
N MET A 82 -17.01 3.33 10.29
CA MET A 82 -17.65 2.13 10.84
C MET A 82 -17.83 2.16 12.36
N HIS A 83 -16.96 2.86 13.10
CA HIS A 83 -17.01 2.97 14.56
C HIS A 83 -17.93 4.09 15.08
N GLN A 84 -18.57 4.83 14.16
CA GLN A 84 -19.51 5.91 14.51
C GLN A 84 -20.91 5.35 14.85
N PRO A 85 -21.62 5.93 15.83
CA PRO A 85 -22.94 5.45 16.29
C PRO A 85 -24.07 5.60 15.25
N LYS A 86 -23.83 6.23 14.10
CA LYS A 86 -24.72 6.25 12.93
C LYS A 86 -23.98 5.63 11.73
N PRO A 87 -24.19 4.34 11.42
CA PRO A 87 -23.60 3.75 10.22
C PRO A 87 -24.29 4.36 8.99
N LEU A 88 -23.60 5.23 8.27
CA LEU A 88 -24.04 5.73 6.96
C LEU A 88 -23.94 4.65 5.87
N PHE A 89 -23.22 3.55 6.15
CA PHE A 89 -23.02 2.41 5.26
C PHE A 89 -23.39 1.09 5.96
N PRO A 90 -23.99 0.12 5.24
CA PRO A 90 -24.30 -1.20 5.78
C PRO A 90 -23.03 -1.93 6.25
N PHE A 91 -23.18 -2.86 7.19
CA PHE A 91 -22.09 -3.72 7.71
C PHE A 91 -21.39 -4.46 6.56
N LEU A 92 -20.33 -3.87 6.02
CA LEU A 92 -19.51 -4.50 5.00
C LEU A 92 -18.39 -5.31 5.67
N PRO A 93 -18.16 -6.57 5.23
CA PRO A 93 -17.05 -7.36 5.73
C PRO A 93 -15.72 -6.62 5.49
N PHE A 94 -14.78 -6.72 6.44
CA PHE A 94 -13.44 -6.10 6.36
C PHE A 94 -12.73 -6.26 4.99
N PRO A 95 -12.80 -7.43 4.32
CA PRO A 95 -12.30 -7.59 2.95
C PRO A 95 -12.84 -6.57 1.94
N VAL A 96 -14.12 -6.22 2.01
CA VAL A 96 -14.77 -5.32 1.06
C VAL A 96 -14.30 -3.88 1.25
N ILE A 97 -14.03 -3.49 2.50
CA ILE A 97 -13.46 -2.18 2.84
C ILE A 97 -12.06 -2.05 2.23
N VAL A 98 -11.24 -3.09 2.36
CA VAL A 98 -9.89 -3.12 1.78
C VAL A 98 -9.96 -3.06 0.25
N ILE A 99 -10.91 -3.75 -0.37
CA ILE A 99 -11.12 -3.69 -1.83
C ILE A 99 -11.55 -2.28 -2.26
N LEU A 100 -12.49 -1.65 -1.56
CA LEU A 100 -12.95 -0.29 -1.88
C LEU A 100 -11.82 0.74 -1.71
N ALA A 101 -11.08 0.68 -0.60
CA ALA A 101 -9.92 1.55 -0.38
C ALA A 101 -8.80 1.29 -1.41
N GLY A 102 -8.61 0.03 -1.80
CA GLY A 102 -7.71 -0.35 -2.87
C GLY A 102 -8.16 0.22 -4.22
N LEU A 103 -9.46 0.20 -4.51
CA LEU A 103 -10.04 0.73 -5.75
C LEU A 103 -9.89 2.26 -5.83
N THR A 104 -10.14 2.98 -4.75
CA THR A 104 -9.96 4.43 -4.71
C THR A 104 -8.48 4.81 -4.85
N CYS A 105 -7.58 4.08 -4.18
CA CYS A 105 -6.15 4.25 -4.33
C CYS A 105 -5.69 3.92 -5.76
N PHE A 106 -6.23 2.86 -6.37
CA PHE A 106 -5.94 2.48 -7.75
C PHE A 106 -6.37 3.56 -8.74
N ALA A 107 -7.56 4.15 -8.58
CA ALA A 107 -8.03 5.24 -9.43
C ALA A 107 -7.10 6.47 -9.35
N LEU A 108 -6.66 6.84 -8.14
CA LEU A 108 -5.69 7.93 -7.94
C LEU A 108 -4.33 7.59 -8.57
N ALA A 109 -3.80 6.40 -8.31
CA ALA A 109 -2.53 5.94 -8.85
C ALA A 109 -2.55 5.87 -10.38
N PHE A 110 -3.68 5.47 -10.97
CA PHE A 110 -3.86 5.43 -12.42
C PHE A 110 -3.86 6.82 -13.04
N ALA A 111 -4.63 7.76 -12.48
CA ALA A 111 -4.65 9.15 -12.93
C ALA A 111 -3.26 9.80 -12.87
N ILE A 112 -2.56 9.59 -11.75
CA ILE A 112 -1.20 10.10 -11.54
C ILE A 112 -0.19 9.40 -12.45
N GLY A 113 -0.34 8.09 -12.65
CA GLY A 113 0.53 7.28 -13.50
C GLY A 113 0.52 7.74 -14.96
N ILE A 114 -0.66 8.05 -15.51
CA ILE A 114 -0.80 8.60 -16.88
C ILE A 114 -0.02 9.90 -17.03
N ILE A 115 -0.09 10.78 -16.04
CA ILE A 115 0.60 12.08 -16.08
C ILE A 115 2.12 11.87 -15.96
N SER A 116 2.55 10.98 -15.05
CA SER A 116 3.96 10.75 -14.76
C SER A 116 4.69 10.02 -15.90
N LEU A 117 4.02 9.12 -16.62
CA LEU A 117 4.58 8.40 -17.79
C LEU A 117 4.99 9.33 -18.94
N ARG A 118 4.53 10.58 -18.94
CA ARG A 118 4.89 11.58 -19.97
C ARG A 118 6.25 12.23 -19.74
N LEU A 119 6.84 12.12 -18.55
CA LEU A 119 8.14 12.70 -18.19
C LEU A 119 9.26 11.65 -18.27
N ARG A 120 10.42 12.01 -18.81
CA ARG A 120 11.61 11.13 -18.91
C ARG A 120 12.73 11.65 -18.00
N GLY A 121 13.51 10.76 -17.40
CA GLY A 121 14.72 11.17 -16.67
C GLY A 121 14.45 11.65 -15.24
N ILE A 122 15.26 12.61 -14.83
CA ILE A 122 15.19 13.27 -13.51
C ILE A 122 13.85 13.96 -13.27
N TYR A 123 13.19 14.45 -14.33
CA TYR A 123 11.88 15.09 -14.23
C TYR A 123 10.79 14.17 -13.68
N PHE A 124 10.90 12.86 -13.91
CA PHE A 124 9.99 11.87 -13.34
C PHE A 124 10.12 11.79 -11.81
N ALA A 125 11.36 11.77 -11.30
CA ALA A 125 11.63 11.71 -9.87
C ALA A 125 11.12 12.97 -9.14
N ILE A 126 11.36 14.15 -9.72
CA ILE A 126 10.90 15.44 -9.17
C ILE A 126 9.37 15.53 -9.18
N ALA A 127 8.71 15.16 -10.28
CA ALA A 127 7.25 15.15 -10.35
C ALA A 127 6.64 14.25 -9.29
N THR A 128 7.20 13.05 -9.13
CA THR A 128 6.72 12.07 -8.15
C THR A 128 6.94 12.55 -6.70
N PHE A 129 8.05 13.22 -6.42
CA PHE A 129 8.29 13.87 -5.13
C PHE A 129 7.30 15.00 -4.86
N GLY A 130 7.04 15.85 -5.86
CA GLY A 130 6.05 16.92 -5.78
C GLY A 130 4.65 16.41 -5.48
N ILE A 131 4.24 15.30 -6.10
CA ILE A 131 2.96 14.64 -5.82
C ILE A 131 2.90 14.16 -4.37
N GLY A 132 3.97 13.56 -3.84
CA GLY A 132 4.03 13.15 -2.44
C GLY A 132 3.83 14.32 -1.47
N GLN A 133 4.46 15.46 -1.75
CA GLN A 133 4.31 16.67 -0.94
C GLN A 133 2.91 17.29 -1.06
N LEU A 134 2.32 17.30 -2.26
CA LEU A 134 0.94 17.77 -2.46
C LEU A 134 -0.06 16.94 -1.66
N VAL A 135 0.08 15.62 -1.71
CA VAL A 135 -0.75 14.68 -0.93
C VAL A 135 -0.59 14.93 0.57
N GLY A 136 0.65 15.06 1.06
CA GLY A 136 0.92 15.39 2.46
C GLY A 136 0.32 16.74 2.88
N GLY A 137 0.44 17.76 2.03
CA GLY A 137 -0.14 19.08 2.25
C GLY A 137 -1.67 19.07 2.31
N ILE A 138 -2.32 18.29 1.44
CA ILE A 138 -3.78 18.10 1.43
C ILE A 138 -4.24 17.46 2.75
N PHE A 139 -3.55 16.44 3.25
CA PHE A 139 -3.88 15.83 4.54
C PHE A 139 -3.70 16.80 5.71
N GLY A 140 -2.64 17.60 5.71
CA GLY A 140 -2.42 18.65 6.71
C GLY A 140 -3.53 19.71 6.70
N TRP A 141 -3.95 20.15 5.51
CA TRP A 141 -5.08 21.06 5.34
C TRP A 141 -6.39 20.47 5.88
N TRP A 142 -6.66 19.19 5.56
CA TRP A 142 -7.88 18.52 5.99
C TRP A 142 -7.96 18.39 7.52
N GLN A 143 -6.86 18.02 8.17
CA GLN A 143 -6.79 17.98 9.63
C GLN A 143 -6.99 19.35 10.26
N ASN A 144 -6.44 20.41 9.66
CA ASN A 144 -6.58 21.77 10.17
C ASN A 144 -8.04 22.22 10.10
N VAL A 145 -8.74 21.96 8.99
CA VAL A 145 -10.18 22.25 8.83
C VAL A 145 -11.04 21.51 9.87
N THR A 146 -10.73 20.24 10.16
CA THR A 146 -11.48 19.46 11.17
C THR A 146 -11.17 19.83 12.62
N ARG A 147 -10.05 20.55 12.88
CA ARG A 147 -9.65 20.97 14.23
C ARG A 147 -10.40 22.19 14.75
N PHE A 148 -11.20 22.85 13.92
CA PHE A 148 -11.99 24.04 14.28
C PHE A 148 -13.39 23.70 14.86
N VAL A 149 -13.68 22.44 15.18
CA VAL A 149 -14.86 22.08 15.97
C VAL A 149 -14.41 21.82 17.41
N PRO A 150 -14.84 22.65 18.38
CA PRO A 150 -14.38 22.58 19.78
C PRO A 150 -14.71 21.26 20.47
#